data_AF-A0A497AFD1-F1
#
_entry.id   AF-A0A497AFD1-F1
#
_cell.length_a   1.000
_cell.length_b   1.000
_cell.length_c   1.000
_cell.angle_alpha   90.00
_cell.angle_beta   90.00
_cell.angle_gamma   90.00
#
_symmetry.space_group_name_H-M   'P 1'
#
loop_
_entity.id
_entity.type
_entity.pdbx_description
1 polymer ?
#
loop_
_entity_poly.entity_id
_entity_poly.type
_entity_poly.pdbx_seq_one_letter_code
_entity_poly.pdbx_strand_id
1 'polypeptide(L)'
;MSFWDIVNSPVILTLVTLIWGSLVASWVTALWQKRSHHHEVKLKYAQEVTSAYQEYIRMIRSNLDRLSGKDFDDLHSHMVSQARIAGFLFRDKRIGQSWQTVIDKLASVRALRVEGRDPTLIERKLREVYEEADKAVEGMFKKLV
;
A
#
# COMPACT_ATOMS: atom_id res chain seq x y z
N MET A 1 23.67 1.55 -21.33
CA MET A 1 22.78 0.96 -20.31
C MET A 1 21.77 2.05 -19.94
N SER A 2 20.50 1.88 -20.33
CA SER A 2 19.54 2.99 -20.25
C SER A 2 18.95 3.11 -18.84
N PHE A 3 18.59 4.32 -18.43
CA PHE A 3 17.85 4.59 -17.19
C PHE A 3 16.54 3.76 -17.10
N TRP A 4 15.98 3.38 -18.24
CA TRP A 4 14.78 2.54 -18.35
C TRP A 4 15.02 1.06 -18.01
N ASP A 5 16.24 0.54 -18.19
CA ASP A 5 16.60 -0.83 -17.80
C ASP A 5 16.78 -0.97 -16.29
N ILE A 6 17.08 0.15 -15.61
CA ILE A 6 17.24 0.23 -14.16
C ILE A 6 15.86 0.28 -13.49
N VAL A 7 14.91 1.06 -14.04
CA VAL A 7 13.56 1.26 -13.47
C VAL A 7 12.63 0.05 -13.64
N ASN A 8 12.78 -0.73 -14.73
CA ASN A 8 12.01 -1.96 -14.96
C ASN A 8 12.64 -3.22 -14.36
N SER A 9 13.75 -3.09 -13.64
CA SER A 9 14.37 -4.26 -13.03
C SER A 9 13.49 -4.78 -11.89
N PRO A 10 13.21 -6.09 -11.81
CA PRO A 10 12.60 -6.71 -10.63
C PRO A 10 13.31 -6.22 -9.36
N VAL A 11 14.62 -5.96 -9.45
CA VAL A 11 15.47 -5.40 -8.40
C VAL A 11 14.96 -4.08 -7.83
N ILE A 12 14.25 -3.19 -8.53
CA ILE A 12 13.72 -1.95 -7.93
C ILE A 12 12.41 -2.19 -7.18
N LEU A 13 11.53 -3.06 -7.67
CA LEU A 13 10.39 -3.55 -6.88
C LEU A 13 10.87 -4.33 -5.67
N THR A 14 11.91 -5.16 -5.83
CA THR A 14 12.56 -5.89 -4.75
C THR A 14 13.26 -4.93 -3.79
N LEU A 15 13.93 -3.88 -4.27
CA LEU A 15 14.60 -2.86 -3.45
C LEU A 15 13.59 -2.02 -2.70
N VAL A 16 12.46 -1.65 -3.30
CA VAL A 16 11.36 -0.99 -2.59
C VAL A 16 10.86 -1.95 -1.51
N THR A 17 10.55 -3.21 -1.82
CA THR A 17 10.16 -4.20 -0.79
C THR A 17 11.25 -4.53 0.24
N LEU A 18 12.53 -4.39 -0.10
CA LEU A 18 13.69 -4.62 0.78
C LEU A 18 13.95 -3.40 1.66
N ILE A 19 13.73 -2.18 1.15
CA ILE A 19 13.72 -0.94 1.91
C ILE A 19 12.54 -0.98 2.89
N TRP A 20 11.35 -1.45 2.46
CA TRP A 20 10.20 -1.72 3.32
C TRP A 20 10.50 -2.82 4.36
N GLY A 21 11.11 -3.94 3.97
CA GLY A 21 11.47 -5.03 4.88
C GLY A 21 12.54 -4.63 5.89
N SER A 22 13.52 -3.82 5.48
CA SER A 22 14.59 -3.26 6.31
C SER A 22 14.08 -2.22 7.30
N LEU A 23 13.22 -1.30 6.85
CA LEU A 23 12.61 -0.28 7.72
C LEU A 23 11.63 -0.91 8.71
N VAL A 24 10.77 -1.82 8.24
CA VAL A 24 9.85 -2.59 9.11
C VAL A 24 10.64 -3.47 10.08
N ALA A 25 11.69 -4.17 9.65
CA ALA A 25 12.51 -5.00 10.53
C ALA A 25 13.27 -4.17 11.56
N SER A 26 13.94 -3.09 11.15
CA SER A 26 14.67 -2.19 12.07
C SER A 26 13.73 -1.56 13.09
N TRP A 27 12.52 -1.18 12.66
CA TRP A 27 11.51 -0.59 13.52
C TRP A 27 10.79 -1.62 14.42
N VAL A 28 10.52 -2.84 13.94
CA VAL A 28 10.06 -3.98 14.77
C VAL A 28 11.10 -4.32 15.83
N THR A 29 12.39 -4.23 15.51
CA THR A 29 13.49 -4.45 16.46
C THR A 29 13.54 -3.35 17.52
N ALA A 30 13.34 -2.08 17.13
CA ALA A 30 13.22 -0.96 18.06
C ALA A 30 11.95 -1.03 18.94
N LEU A 31 10.86 -1.57 18.41
CA LEU A 31 9.60 -1.78 19.14
C LEU A 31 9.63 -2.98 20.08
N TRP A 32 10.39 -4.03 19.79
CA TRP A 32 10.51 -5.21 20.65
C TRP A 32 11.01 -4.84 22.05
N GLN A 33 11.74 -3.73 22.18
CA GLN A 33 12.18 -3.17 23.46
C GLN A 33 11.08 -2.41 24.24
N LYS A 34 9.96 -2.01 23.63
CA LYS A 34 8.95 -1.11 24.23
C LYS A 34 7.57 -1.79 24.29
N ARG A 35 7.45 -2.78 25.18
CA ARG A 35 6.25 -3.63 25.40
C ARG A 35 5.04 -2.85 25.93
N SER A 36 4.13 -2.43 25.05
CA SER A 36 2.76 -2.02 25.44
C SER A 36 1.73 -2.60 24.46
N HIS A 37 0.65 -3.18 24.97
CA HIS A 37 -0.41 -3.80 24.16
C HIS A 37 -1.01 -2.90 23.07
N HIS A 38 -1.11 -1.58 23.31
CA HIS A 38 -1.59 -0.64 22.28
C HIS A 38 -0.67 -0.53 21.05
N HIS A 39 0.63 -0.76 21.20
CA HIS A 39 1.58 -0.70 20.10
C HIS A 39 1.48 -1.96 19.23
N GLU A 40 1.23 -3.13 19.84
CA GLU A 40 1.01 -4.39 19.12
C GLU A 40 -0.21 -4.32 18.20
N VAL A 41 -1.32 -3.73 18.68
CA VAL A 41 -2.54 -3.56 17.86
C VAL A 41 -2.30 -2.63 16.67
N LYS A 42 -1.60 -1.50 16.88
CA LYS A 42 -1.28 -0.58 15.78
C LYS A 42 -0.28 -1.17 14.78
N LEU A 43 0.67 -1.96 15.25
CA LEU A 43 1.63 -2.69 14.41
C LEU A 43 0.93 -3.73 13.55
N LYS A 44 0.04 -4.54 14.14
CA LYS A 44 -0.74 -5.53 13.40
C LYS A 44 -1.59 -4.87 12.31
N TYR A 45 -2.26 -3.76 12.64
CA TYR A 45 -2.99 -2.95 11.65
C TYR A 45 -2.09 -2.49 10.50
N ALA A 46 -0.90 -1.95 10.81
CA ALA A 46 0.03 -1.46 9.80
C ALA A 46 0.48 -2.58 8.84
N GLN A 47 0.68 -3.80 9.36
CA GLN A 47 0.98 -4.97 8.55
C GLN A 47 -0.20 -5.35 7.65
N GLU A 48 -1.41 -5.46 8.20
CA GLU A 48 -2.62 -5.83 7.47
C GLU A 48 -2.91 -4.87 6.30
N VAL A 49 -2.90 -3.55 6.56
CA VAL A 49 -3.20 -2.56 5.52
C VAL A 49 -2.15 -2.55 4.41
N THR A 50 -0.88 -2.80 4.75
CA THR A 50 0.23 -2.88 3.80
C THR A 50 0.13 -4.14 2.95
N SER A 51 -0.24 -5.28 3.54
CA SER A 51 -0.46 -6.53 2.81
C SER A 51 -1.62 -6.40 1.82
N ALA A 52 -2.76 -5.84 2.25
CA ALA A 52 -3.91 -5.60 1.38
C ALA A 52 -3.56 -4.67 0.20
N TYR A 53 -2.78 -3.61 0.47
CA TYR A 53 -2.27 -2.72 -0.56
C TYR A 53 -1.41 -3.45 -1.60
N GLN A 54 -0.46 -4.28 -1.16
CA GLN A 54 0.40 -5.05 -2.06
C GLN A 54 -0.39 -6.04 -2.91
N GLU A 55 -1.39 -6.68 -2.31
CA GLU A 55 -2.31 -7.58 -3.01
C GLU A 55 -3.09 -6.84 -4.10
N TYR A 56 -3.59 -5.64 -3.80
CA TYR A 56 -4.31 -4.81 -4.76
C TYR A 56 -3.42 -4.45 -5.96
N ILE A 57 -2.17 -4.04 -5.71
CA ILE A 57 -1.19 -3.75 -6.78
C ILE A 57 -0.90 -5.00 -7.61
N ARG A 58 -0.72 -6.17 -7.00
CA ARG A 58 -0.54 -7.43 -7.73
C ARG A 58 -1.73 -7.72 -8.63
N MET A 59 -2.93 -7.55 -8.10
CA MET A 59 -4.17 -7.75 -8.85
C MET A 59 -4.28 -6.77 -10.02
N ILE A 60 -3.88 -5.50 -9.85
CA ILE A 60 -3.82 -4.51 -10.95
C ILE A 60 -2.77 -4.87 -12.01
N ARG A 61 -1.71 -5.61 -11.66
CA ARG A 61 -0.65 -5.96 -12.61
C ARG A 61 -0.81 -7.36 -13.22
N SER A 62 -1.58 -8.24 -12.60
CA SER A 62 -1.70 -9.63 -13.07
C SER A 62 -2.55 -9.70 -14.34
N ASN A 63 -2.01 -10.20 -15.44
CA ASN A 63 -2.73 -10.47 -16.70
C ASN A 63 -3.69 -11.68 -16.62
N LEU A 64 -3.97 -12.17 -15.42
CA LEU A 64 -4.88 -13.29 -15.22
C LEU A 64 -6.31 -12.80 -15.45
N ASP A 65 -6.92 -13.26 -16.55
CA ASP A 65 -8.35 -13.19 -16.89
C ASP A 65 -9.31 -13.77 -15.80
N ARG A 66 -8.78 -14.07 -14.61
CA ARG A 66 -9.39 -14.87 -13.55
C ARG A 66 -9.53 -14.18 -12.21
N LEU A 67 -9.07 -12.94 -12.07
CA LEU A 67 -9.49 -12.13 -10.90
C LEU A 67 -10.91 -11.69 -11.16
N SER A 68 -11.85 -12.34 -10.48
CA SER A 68 -13.24 -11.97 -10.59
C SER A 68 -13.40 -10.53 -10.11
N GLY A 69 -14.27 -9.74 -10.75
CA GLY A 69 -14.55 -8.37 -10.29
C GLY A 69 -14.87 -8.31 -8.79
N LYS A 70 -15.45 -9.40 -8.27
CA LYS A 70 -15.74 -9.62 -6.86
C LYS A 70 -14.50 -9.65 -5.96
N ASP A 71 -13.41 -10.33 -6.33
CA ASP A 71 -12.19 -10.36 -5.50
C ASP A 71 -11.59 -8.96 -5.32
N PHE A 72 -11.69 -8.14 -6.37
CA PHE A 72 -11.31 -6.73 -6.31
C PHE A 72 -12.22 -5.91 -5.42
N ASP A 73 -13.53 -6.12 -5.52
CA ASP A 73 -14.53 -5.38 -4.74
C ASP A 73 -14.43 -5.74 -3.24
N ASP A 74 -14.17 -7.00 -2.93
CA ASP A 74 -13.96 -7.51 -1.58
C ASP A 74 -12.67 -6.91 -0.97
N LEU A 75 -11.56 -6.94 -1.71
CA LEU A 75 -10.30 -6.32 -1.26
C LEU A 75 -10.40 -4.80 -1.12
N HIS A 76 -11.06 -4.13 -2.06
CA HIS A 76 -11.31 -2.69 -2.00
C HIS A 76 -12.12 -2.33 -0.76
N SER A 77 -13.21 -3.05 -0.51
CA SER A 77 -14.06 -2.85 0.67
C SER A 77 -13.30 -3.09 1.97
N HIS A 78 -12.43 -4.11 2.00
CA HIS A 78 -11.55 -4.36 3.13
C HIS A 78 -10.62 -3.17 3.40
N MET A 79 -9.95 -2.65 2.37
CA MET A 79 -9.06 -1.50 2.52
C MET A 79 -9.81 -0.23 2.97
N VAL A 80 -11.02 0.04 2.45
CA VAL A 80 -11.85 1.16 2.90
C VAL A 80 -12.20 1.03 4.39
N SER A 81 -12.52 -0.18 4.84
CA SER A 81 -12.76 -0.45 6.26
C SER A 81 -11.53 -0.16 7.11
N GLN A 82 -10.36 -0.65 6.68
CA GLN A 82 -9.09 -0.39 7.38
C GLN A 82 -8.77 1.11 7.46
N ALA A 83 -8.91 1.86 6.36
CA ALA A 83 -8.68 3.30 6.35
C ALA A 83 -9.56 4.06 7.37
N ARG A 84 -10.82 3.64 7.53
CA ARG A 84 -11.71 4.19 8.57
C ARG A 84 -11.20 3.86 9.97
N ILE A 85 -10.81 2.61 10.21
CA ILE A 85 -10.28 2.15 11.50
C ILE A 85 -9.00 2.90 11.85
N ALA A 86 -8.15 3.23 10.88
CA ALA A 86 -6.91 3.99 11.08
C ALA A 86 -7.14 5.31 11.83
N GLY A 87 -8.17 6.06 11.45
CA GLY A 87 -8.50 7.33 12.10
C GLY A 87 -8.78 7.17 13.60
N PHE A 88 -9.45 6.09 13.98
CA PHE A 88 -9.74 5.77 15.38
C PHE A 88 -8.51 5.21 16.11
N LEU A 89 -7.84 4.25 15.49
CA LEU A 89 -6.72 3.50 16.08
C LEU A 89 -5.51 4.40 16.36
N PHE A 90 -5.21 5.35 15.48
CA PHE A 90 -4.11 6.29 15.64
C PHE A 90 -4.53 7.60 16.31
N ARG A 91 -5.84 7.79 16.58
CA ARG A 91 -6.43 9.08 17.01
C ARG A 91 -6.02 10.25 16.10
N ASP A 92 -5.83 9.96 14.82
CA ASP A 92 -5.43 10.93 13.82
C ASP A 92 -6.20 10.69 12.52
N LYS A 93 -7.16 11.57 12.24
CA LYS A 93 -8.00 11.50 11.04
C LYS A 93 -7.17 11.59 9.75
N ARG A 94 -5.99 12.20 9.80
CA ARG A 94 -5.11 12.35 8.63
C ARG A 94 -4.59 11.00 8.16
N ILE A 95 -4.33 10.06 9.07
CA ILE A 95 -3.88 8.70 8.69
C ILE A 95 -4.98 7.97 7.91
N GLY A 96 -6.23 8.05 8.39
CA GLY A 96 -7.35 7.46 7.67
C GLY A 96 -7.59 8.12 6.31
N GLN A 97 -7.49 9.45 6.24
CA GLN A 97 -7.62 10.20 4.99
C GLN A 97 -6.51 9.87 3.99
N SER A 98 -5.26 9.73 4.42
CA SER A 98 -4.15 9.37 3.54
C SER A 98 -4.37 7.99 2.90
N TRP A 99 -4.80 7.00 3.68
CA TRP A 99 -5.13 5.68 3.14
C TRP A 99 -6.34 5.70 2.21
N GLN A 100 -7.36 6.51 2.50
CA GLN A 100 -8.49 6.69 1.59
C GLN A 100 -8.04 7.23 0.23
N THR A 101 -7.14 8.22 0.20
CA THR A 101 -6.56 8.76 -1.04
C THR A 101 -5.85 7.68 -1.86
N VAL A 102 -5.09 6.80 -1.21
CA VAL A 102 -4.40 5.68 -1.87
C VAL A 102 -5.42 4.73 -2.51
N ILE A 103 -6.49 4.39 -1.78
CA ILE A 103 -7.55 3.49 -2.22
C ILE A 103 -8.32 4.08 -3.42
N ASP A 104 -8.63 5.37 -3.38
CA ASP A 104 -9.32 6.06 -4.47
C ASP A 104 -8.46 6.08 -5.75
N LYS A 105 -7.15 6.32 -5.61
CA LYS A 105 -6.21 6.25 -6.74
C LYS A 105 -6.10 4.82 -7.27
N LEU A 106 -6.05 3.80 -6.43
CA LEU A 106 -6.07 2.38 -6.85
C LEU A 106 -7.35 2.02 -7.63
N ALA A 107 -8.51 2.51 -7.19
CA ALA A 107 -9.76 2.33 -7.93
C ALA A 107 -9.71 2.99 -9.30
N SER A 108 -9.13 4.19 -9.40
CA SER A 108 -8.97 4.87 -10.70
C SER A 108 -8.06 4.08 -11.65
N VAL A 109 -6.98 3.49 -11.15
CA VAL A 109 -6.08 2.64 -11.94
C VAL A 109 -6.79 1.36 -12.39
N ARG A 110 -7.59 0.74 -11.52
CA ARG A 110 -8.43 -0.42 -11.87
C ARG A 110 -9.39 -0.07 -13.00
N ALA A 111 -10.09 1.07 -12.92
CA ALA A 111 -11.02 1.50 -13.96
C ALA A 111 -10.32 1.66 -15.32
N LEU A 112 -9.17 2.34 -15.35
CA LEU A 112 -8.35 2.47 -16.56
C LEU A 112 -7.93 1.12 -17.14
N ARG A 113 -7.63 0.15 -16.27
CA ARG A 113 -7.28 -1.21 -16.68
C ARG A 113 -8.46 -1.95 -17.30
N VAL A 114 -9.64 -1.89 -16.66
CA VAL A 114 -10.88 -2.51 -17.17
C VAL A 114 -11.30 -1.91 -18.51
N GLU A 115 -11.08 -0.61 -18.70
CA GLU A 115 -11.30 0.10 -19.97
C GLU A 115 -10.29 -0.28 -21.08
N GLY A 116 -9.27 -1.10 -20.78
CA GLY A 116 -8.25 -1.50 -21.75
C GLY A 116 -7.35 -0.34 -22.20
N ARG A 117 -7.12 0.65 -21.34
CA ARG A 117 -6.27 1.82 -21.64
C ARG A 117 -4.80 1.45 -21.76
N ASP A 118 -4.04 2.35 -22.38
CA ASP A 118 -2.60 2.22 -22.61
C ASP A 118 -1.83 1.81 -21.32
N PRO A 119 -1.02 0.73 -21.35
CA PRO A 119 -0.20 0.30 -20.21
C PRO A 119 0.72 1.38 -19.64
N THR A 120 1.21 2.31 -20.45
CA THR A 120 2.06 3.42 -20.02
C THR A 120 1.28 4.42 -19.15
N LEU A 121 -0.01 4.64 -19.45
CA LEU A 121 -0.90 5.48 -18.65
C LEU A 121 -1.16 4.82 -17.29
N ILE A 122 -1.38 3.50 -17.29
CA ILE A 122 -1.58 2.70 -16.07
C ILE A 122 -0.34 2.79 -15.17
N GLU A 123 0.87 2.56 -15.72
CA GLU A 123 2.11 2.64 -14.94
C GLU A 123 2.40 4.05 -14.42
N ARG A 124 2.09 5.11 -15.18
CA ARG A 124 2.18 6.49 -14.70
C ARG A 124 1.26 6.73 -13.51
N LYS A 125 0.02 6.23 -13.56
CA LYS A 125 -0.94 6.36 -12.47
C LYS A 125 -0.59 5.51 -11.26
N LEU A 126 -0.01 4.33 -11.47
CA LEU A 126 0.57 3.52 -10.40
C LEU A 126 1.71 4.25 -9.70
N ARG A 127 2.53 5.03 -10.41
CA ARG A 127 3.56 5.86 -9.77
C ARG A 127 2.97 6.87 -8.80
N GLU A 128 1.89 7.54 -9.19
CA GLU A 128 1.17 8.44 -8.28
C GLU A 128 0.58 7.71 -7.07
N VAL A 129 0.16 6.45 -7.23
CA VAL A 129 -0.29 5.60 -6.11
C VAL A 129 0.87 5.31 -5.16
N TYR A 130 2.06 4.97 -5.69
CA TYR A 130 3.24 4.69 -4.88
C TYR A 130 3.65 5.89 -4.04
N GLU A 131 3.68 7.08 -4.62
CA GLU A 131 4.04 8.31 -3.90
C GLU A 131 3.05 8.63 -2.77
N GLU A 132 1.75 8.44 -2.98
CA GLU A 132 0.75 8.66 -1.94
C GLU A 132 0.76 7.56 -0.87
N ALA A 133 1.01 6.31 -1.26
CA ALA A 133 1.16 5.21 -0.32
C ALA A 133 2.38 5.41 0.59
N ASP A 134 3.50 5.89 0.04
CA ASP A 134 4.71 6.18 0.81
C ASP A 134 4.45 7.24 1.89
N LYS A 135 3.80 8.36 1.53
CA LYS A 135 3.37 9.40 2.49
C LYS A 135 2.41 8.86 3.55
N ALA A 136 1.43 8.03 3.15
CA ALA A 136 0.44 7.46 4.06
C ALA A 136 1.11 6.55 5.10
N VAL A 137 2.05 5.75 4.65
CA VAL A 137 2.79 4.82 5.50
C VAL A 137 3.78 5.57 6.41
N GLU A 138 4.51 6.56 5.90
CA GLU A 138 5.38 7.41 6.72
C GLU A 138 4.58 8.11 7.84
N GLY A 139 3.41 8.66 7.51
CA GLY A 139 2.50 9.27 8.47
C GLY A 139 2.02 8.28 9.55
N MET A 140 1.72 7.05 9.14
CA MET A 140 1.37 5.96 10.05
C MET A 140 2.52 5.60 10.99
N PHE A 141 3.74 5.43 10.47
CA PHE A 141 4.93 5.10 11.26
C PHE A 141 5.31 6.20 12.25
N LYS A 142 5.21 7.48 11.86
CA LYS A 142 5.43 8.62 12.76
C LYS A 142 4.51 8.62 13.99
N LYS A 143 3.34 7.97 13.92
CA LYS A 143 2.40 7.86 15.04
C LYS A 143 2.55 6.57 15.86
N LEU A 144 3.49 5.72 15.47
CA LEU A 144 3.84 4.53 16.20
C LEU A 144 5.10 4.68 17.06
N VAL A 145 6.00 5.61 16.70
CA VAL A 145 7.19 5.99 17.47
C VAL A 145 6.82 7.02 18.53
#